data_AF-A0A9W9YUN3-F1
#
_entry.id   AF-A0A9W9YUN3-F1
#
_cell.length_a   1.000
_cell.length_b   1.000
_cell.length_c   1.000
_cell.angle_alpha   90.00
_cell.angle_beta   90.00
_cell.angle_gamma   90.00
#
_symmetry.space_group_name_H-M   'P 1'
#
loop_
_entity.id
_entity.type
_entity.pdbx_description
1 polymer ?
#
loop_
_entity_poly.entity_id
_entity_poly.type
_entity_poly.pdbx_seq_one_letter_code
_entity_poly.pdbx_strand_id
1 'polypeptide(L)'
;MDPKQEVKQEVEPDQVDTFIGQLIDLVTQAILHEDVKELGREMVKYRINLSQKILGEEEEHLDQAIKIRGFPESFRVGWNEWKKNGENKEKTSYDIFKNYMNETSADQTENQSEP
;
A
#
# COMPACT_ATOMS: atom_id res chain seq x y z
N MET A 1 -25.94 -39.20 54.83
CA MET A 1 -25.19 -39.02 53.58
C MET A 1 -25.95 -37.98 52.80
N ASP A 2 -25.49 -36.73 52.84
CA ASP A 2 -26.09 -35.65 52.07
C ASP A 2 -25.67 -35.77 50.59
N PRO A 3 -26.59 -35.57 49.63
CA PRO A 3 -26.26 -35.67 48.22
C PRO A 3 -25.42 -34.46 47.82
N LYS A 4 -24.23 -34.72 47.26
CA LYS A 4 -23.41 -33.71 46.59
C LYS A 4 -24.23 -33.11 45.45
N GLN A 5 -24.65 -31.86 45.62
CA GLN A 5 -25.19 -31.04 44.53
C GLN A 5 -24.08 -30.88 43.48
N GLU A 6 -24.25 -31.54 42.33
CA GLU A 6 -23.57 -31.15 41.11
C GLU A 6 -24.14 -29.80 40.68
N VAL A 7 -23.38 -28.74 40.95
CA VAL A 7 -23.65 -27.41 40.41
C VAL A 7 -23.42 -27.50 38.90
N LYS A 8 -24.51 -27.61 38.13
CA LYS A 8 -24.46 -27.32 36.70
C LYS A 8 -24.12 -25.85 36.56
N GLN A 9 -22.90 -25.56 36.15
CA GLN A 9 -22.51 -24.22 35.70
C GLN A 9 -23.35 -23.90 34.47
N GLU A 10 -24.42 -23.16 34.69
CA GLU A 10 -25.20 -22.52 33.64
C GLU A 10 -24.33 -21.36 33.15
N VAL A 11 -23.59 -21.60 32.06
CA VAL A 11 -22.77 -20.57 31.42
C VAL A 11 -23.73 -19.51 30.90
N GLU A 12 -23.69 -18.31 31.48
CA GLU A 12 -24.53 -17.22 31.00
C GLU A 12 -24.19 -16.94 29.52
N PRO A 13 -25.20 -16.74 28.66
CA PRO A 13 -25.00 -16.51 27.23
C PRO A 13 -24.05 -15.34 26.95
N ASP A 14 -24.00 -14.35 27.85
CA ASP A 14 -23.13 -13.18 27.78
C ASP A 14 -21.63 -13.53 27.84
N GLN A 15 -21.25 -14.62 28.52
CA GLN A 15 -19.87 -15.10 28.57
C GLN A 15 -19.44 -15.78 27.27
N VAL A 16 -20.36 -16.50 26.63
CA VAL A 16 -20.11 -17.16 25.34
C VAL A 16 -19.96 -16.12 24.25
N ASP A 17 -20.84 -15.12 24.21
CA ASP A 17 -20.78 -14.03 23.23
C ASP A 17 -19.51 -13.18 23.40
N THR A 18 -19.12 -12.89 24.65
CA THR A 18 -17.86 -12.19 24.95
C THR A 18 -16.64 -12.99 24.47
N PHE A 19 -16.62 -14.30 24.72
CA PHE A 19 -15.51 -15.16 24.29
C PHE A 19 -15.43 -15.28 22.77
N ILE A 20 -16.58 -15.43 22.09
CA ILE A 20 -16.65 -15.44 20.63
C ILE A 20 -16.18 -14.10 20.06
N GLY A 21 -16.59 -12.98 20.65
CA GLY A 21 -16.12 -11.64 20.25
C GLY A 21 -14.61 -11.49 20.36
N GLN A 22 -14.02 -11.93 21.48
CA GLN A 22 -12.56 -11.90 21.68
C GLN A 22 -11.81 -12.78 20.66
N LEU A 23 -12.36 -13.94 20.32
CA LEU A 23 -11.77 -14.80 19.29
C LEU A 23 -11.84 -14.15 17.90
N ILE A 24 -12.96 -13.52 17.56
CA ILE A 24 -13.12 -12.79 16.29
C ILE A 24 -12.12 -11.64 16.22
N ASP A 25 -11.97 -10.86 17.28
CA ASP A 25 -11.01 -9.75 17.34
C ASP A 25 -9.57 -10.25 17.18
N LEU A 26 -9.20 -11.32 17.88
CA LEU A 26 -7.87 -11.92 17.79
C LEU A 26 -7.56 -12.39 16.36
N VAL A 27 -8.49 -13.12 15.74
CA VAL A 27 -8.33 -13.63 14.36
C VAL A 27 -8.26 -12.47 13.38
N THR A 28 -9.11 -11.46 13.53
CA THR A 28 -9.12 -10.26 12.67
C THR A 28 -7.80 -9.49 12.78
N GLN A 29 -7.29 -9.28 13.99
CA GLN A 29 -5.99 -8.64 14.21
C GLN A 29 -4.85 -9.43 13.59
N ALA A 30 -4.85 -10.76 13.72
CA ALA A 30 -3.82 -11.62 13.14
C ALA A 30 -3.80 -11.55 11.60
N ILE A 31 -4.99 -11.60 10.96
CA ILE A 31 -5.12 -11.48 9.50
C ILE A 31 -4.66 -10.10 9.03
N LEU A 32 -5.19 -9.02 9.65
CA LEU A 32 -4.83 -7.66 9.28
C LEU A 32 -3.33 -7.39 9.44
N HIS A 33 -2.70 -7.96 10.47
CA HIS A 33 -1.28 -7.79 10.68
C HIS A 33 -0.43 -8.46 9.58
N GLU A 34 -0.82 -9.64 9.10
CA GLU A 34 -0.11 -10.29 7.99
C GLU A 34 -0.34 -9.55 6.67
N ASP A 35 -1.57 -9.09 6.41
CA ASP A 35 -1.91 -8.31 5.21
C ASP A 35 -1.13 -6.98 5.17
N VAL A 36 -1.02 -6.28 6.30
CA VAL A 36 -0.23 -5.04 6.41
C VAL A 36 1.26 -5.31 6.19
N LYS A 37 1.78 -6.43 6.69
CA LYS A 37 3.17 -6.82 6.43
C LYS A 37 3.43 -7.10 4.96
N GLU A 38 2.55 -7.85 4.30
CA GLU A 38 2.68 -8.13 2.87
C GLU A 38 2.59 -6.85 2.05
N LEU A 39 1.64 -5.96 2.38
CA LEU A 39 1.54 -4.65 1.75
C LEU A 39 2.83 -3.83 1.92
N GLY A 40 3.43 -3.87 3.11
CA GLY A 40 4.72 -3.25 3.40
C GLY A 40 5.86 -3.83 2.55
N ARG A 41 5.92 -5.16 2.41
CA ARG A 41 6.90 -5.84 1.55
C ARG A 41 6.74 -5.44 0.09
N GLU A 42 5.51 -5.42 -0.43
CA GLU A 42 5.25 -4.99 -1.82
C GLU A 42 5.59 -3.51 -2.04
N MET A 43 5.31 -2.64 -1.08
CA MET A 43 5.69 -1.23 -1.15
C MET A 43 7.22 -1.05 -1.23
N VAL A 44 7.98 -1.85 -0.47
CA VAL A 44 9.44 -1.84 -0.53
C VAL A 44 9.93 -2.29 -1.92
N LYS A 45 9.37 -3.38 -2.47
CA LYS A 45 9.72 -3.84 -3.82
C LYS A 45 9.44 -2.78 -4.88
N TYR A 46 8.28 -2.13 -4.82
CA TYR A 46 7.93 -1.05 -5.73
C TYR A 46 8.93 0.11 -5.65
N ARG A 47 9.28 0.55 -4.43
CA ARG A 47 10.27 1.63 -4.24
C ARG A 47 11.64 1.25 -4.80
N ILE A 48 12.11 0.03 -4.56
CA ILE A 48 13.40 -0.45 -5.09
C ILE A 48 13.39 -0.44 -6.62
N ASN A 49 12.36 -1.02 -7.25
CA ASN A 49 12.22 -1.04 -8.71
C ASN A 49 12.18 0.39 -9.28
N LEU A 50 11.40 1.28 -8.66
CA LEU A 50 11.29 2.67 -9.10
C LEU A 50 12.64 3.40 -9.02
N SER A 51 13.35 3.28 -7.89
CA SER A 51 14.68 3.89 -7.73
C SER A 51 15.69 3.35 -8.73
N GLN A 52 15.69 2.04 -8.99
CA GLN A 52 16.59 1.43 -9.97
C GLN A 52 16.32 1.96 -11.39
N LYS A 53 15.05 2.12 -11.77
CA LYS A 53 14.68 2.64 -13.09
C LYS A 53 15.00 4.13 -13.24
N ILE A 54 14.73 4.93 -12.21
CA ILE A 54 15.09 6.36 -12.22
C ILE A 54 16.61 6.53 -12.35
N LEU A 55 17.39 5.84 -11.50
CA LEU A 55 18.85 5.92 -11.54
C LEU A 55 19.44 5.37 -12.85
N GLY A 56 18.80 4.34 -13.43
CA GLY A 56 19.20 3.79 -14.73
C GLY A 56 18.89 4.69 -15.92
N GLU A 57 17.89 5.59 -15.81
CA GLU A 57 17.61 6.62 -16.82
C GLU A 57 18.40 7.92 -16.59
N GLU A 58 18.79 8.21 -15.34
CA GLU A 58 19.54 9.42 -14.98
C GLU A 58 20.96 9.48 -15.56
N GLU A 59 21.57 8.36 -15.99
CA GLU A 59 22.85 8.42 -16.72
C GLU A 59 22.76 9.27 -18.01
N GLU A 60 21.58 9.49 -18.58
CA GLU A 60 21.38 10.34 -19.78
C GLU A 60 20.87 11.76 -19.50
N HIS A 61 20.35 12.08 -18.29
CA HIS A 61 19.52 13.29 -18.07
C HIS A 61 19.75 14.05 -16.75
N LEU A 62 20.92 13.91 -16.11
CA LEU A 62 21.30 14.58 -14.85
C LEU A 62 21.08 16.12 -14.78
N ASP A 63 20.93 16.79 -15.91
CA ASP A 63 20.77 18.26 -15.97
C ASP A 63 19.32 18.76 -15.91
N GLN A 64 18.32 17.89 -16.08
CA GLN A 64 16.93 18.30 -15.94
C GLN A 64 16.53 18.21 -14.48
N ALA A 65 16.52 19.36 -13.80
CA ALA A 65 15.96 19.51 -12.47
C ALA A 65 14.61 18.77 -12.38
N ILE A 66 14.60 17.62 -11.73
CA ILE A 66 13.40 16.82 -11.52
C ILE A 66 12.39 17.75 -10.88
N LYS A 67 11.31 18.07 -11.59
CA LYS A 67 10.24 18.92 -11.04
C LYS A 67 9.54 18.11 -9.95
N ILE A 68 10.06 18.15 -8.71
CA ILE A 68 9.63 17.32 -7.57
C ILE A 68 8.12 17.45 -7.27
N ARG A 69 7.47 18.53 -7.72
CA ARG A 69 6.06 18.84 -7.44
C ARG A 69 5.08 17.74 -7.89
N GLY A 70 5.37 17.02 -8.98
CA GLY A 70 4.53 15.92 -9.46
C GLY A 70 4.84 14.55 -8.82
N PHE A 71 5.92 14.44 -8.04
CA PHE A 71 6.39 13.16 -7.53
C PHE A 71 5.37 12.44 -6.64
N PRO A 72 4.69 13.08 -5.66
CA PRO A 72 3.75 12.37 -4.79
C PRO A 72 2.60 11.71 -5.55
N GLU A 73 2.05 12.43 -6.54
CA GLU A 73 0.93 11.94 -7.34
C GLU A 73 1.37 10.89 -8.34
N SER A 74 2.50 11.11 -9.02
CA SER A 74 3.15 10.13 -9.92
C SER A 74 3.45 8.82 -9.18
N PHE A 75 3.99 8.92 -7.96
CA PHE A 75 4.25 7.76 -7.11
C PHE A 75 2.96 7.00 -6.77
N ARG A 76 1.88 7.74 -6.44
CA ARG A 76 0.57 7.17 -6.09
C ARG A 76 -0.06 6.42 -7.26
N VAL A 77 -0.05 6.99 -8.46
CA VAL A 77 -0.63 6.35 -9.65
C VAL A 77 0.19 5.13 -10.08
N GLY A 78 1.52 5.22 -10.06
CA GLY A 78 2.40 4.08 -10.35
C GLY A 78 2.23 2.95 -9.32
N TRP A 79 2.07 3.28 -8.03
CA TRP A 79 1.76 2.30 -6.99
C TRP A 79 0.42 1.60 -7.20
N ASN A 80 -0.60 2.36 -7.63
CA ASN A 80 -1.90 1.79 -7.95
C ASN A 80 -1.82 0.81 -9.12
N GLU A 81 -0.97 1.08 -10.11
CA GLU A 81 -0.70 0.14 -11.19
C GLU A 81 0.06 -1.10 -10.69
N TRP A 82 1.10 -0.92 -9.87
CA TRP A 82 1.90 -2.02 -9.32
C TRP A 82 1.02 -3.06 -8.62
N LYS A 83 0.05 -2.60 -7.82
CA LYS A 83 -0.88 -3.45 -7.07
C LYS A 83 -1.81 -4.29 -7.96
N LYS A 84 -2.01 -3.94 -9.24
CA LYS A 84 -2.86 -4.72 -10.15
C LYS A 84 -2.27 -6.09 -10.49
N ASN A 85 -1.03 -6.37 -10.08
CA ASN A 85 -0.33 -7.67 -10.16
C ASN A 85 -0.45 -8.37 -11.53
N GLY A 86 0.57 -8.21 -12.36
CA GLY A 86 0.72 -8.93 -13.64
C GLY A 86 2.19 -9.11 -14.02
N GLU A 87 2.46 -9.93 -15.04
CA GLU A 87 3.82 -10.27 -15.50
C GLU A 87 4.65 -9.02 -15.88
N ASN A 88 3.99 -7.92 -16.24
CA ASN A 88 4.63 -6.67 -16.67
C ASN A 88 4.53 -5.52 -15.65
N LYS A 89 4.16 -5.80 -14.38
CA LYS A 89 3.89 -4.75 -13.38
C LYS A 89 5.03 -3.75 -13.19
N GLU A 90 6.28 -4.20 -13.30
CA GLU A 90 7.47 -3.34 -13.15
C GLU A 90 7.56 -2.30 -14.26
N LYS A 91 7.24 -2.69 -15.50
CA LYS A 91 7.27 -1.79 -16.65
C LYS A 91 6.05 -0.87 -16.65
N THR A 92 4.85 -1.42 -16.52
CA THR A 92 3.61 -0.63 -16.62
C THR A 92 3.48 0.41 -15.51
N SER A 93 3.85 0.06 -14.27
CA SER A 93 3.86 1.02 -13.15
C SER A 93 4.87 2.15 -13.34
N TYR A 94 6.02 1.85 -13.93
CA TYR A 94 7.04 2.85 -14.23
C TYR A 94 6.62 3.77 -15.37
N ASP A 95 6.07 3.22 -16.46
CA ASP A 95 5.58 4.00 -17.60
C ASP A 95 4.49 4.98 -17.14
N ILE A 96 3.57 4.54 -16.28
CA ILE A 96 2.53 5.41 -15.69
C ILE A 96 3.15 6.48 -14.77
N PHE A 97 4.09 6.11 -13.90
CA PHE A 97 4.81 7.08 -13.06
C PHE A 97 5.45 8.17 -13.91
N LYS A 98 6.19 7.79 -14.95
CA LYS A 98 6.92 8.70 -15.84
C LYS A 98 6.00 9.62 -16.61
N ASN A 99 4.91 9.09 -17.16
CA ASN A 99 3.92 9.89 -17.89
C ASN A 99 3.31 10.97 -16.99
N TYR A 100 2.88 10.61 -15.78
CA TYR A 100 2.31 11.56 -14.83
C TYR A 100 3.32 12.63 -14.39
N MET A 101 4.59 12.23 -14.24
CA MET A 101 5.67 13.14 -13.89
C MET A 101 5.94 14.14 -15.03
N ASN A 102 5.81 13.73 -16.28
CA ASN A 102 5.97 14.60 -17.45
C ASN A 102 4.75 15.50 -17.70
N GLU A 103 3.53 14.99 -17.54
CA GLU A 103 2.28 15.76 -17.68
C GLU A 103 2.20 16.91 -16.66
N THR A 104 2.49 16.61 -15.39
CA THR A 104 2.54 17.65 -14.33
C THR A 104 3.62 18.70 -14.60
N SER A 105 4.64 18.34 -15.37
CA SER A 105 5.73 19.22 -15.76
C SER A 105 5.39 20.09 -16.98
N ALA A 106 4.49 19.64 -17.86
CA ALA A 106 4.07 20.30 -19.10
C ALA A 106 3.07 21.44 -18.85
N ASP A 107 2.07 21.24 -17.99
CA ASP A 107 1.04 22.23 -17.61
C ASP A 107 1.60 23.55 -17.04
N GLN A 108 2.89 23.57 -16.68
CA GLN A 108 3.57 24.74 -16.13
C GLN A 108 4.38 25.52 -17.18
N THR A 109 4.66 24.95 -18.34
CA THR A 109 5.42 25.63 -19.40
C THR A 109 4.52 26.56 -20.20
N GLU A 110 3.24 26.20 -20.35
CA GLU A 110 2.23 27.07 -20.99
C GLU A 110 1.86 28.29 -20.14
N ASN A 111 1.82 28.17 -18.80
CA ASN A 111 1.46 29.27 -17.90
C ASN A 111 2.58 30.30 -17.61
N GLN A 112 3.77 30.13 -18.20
CA GLN A 112 4.87 31.10 -18.11
C GLN A 112 5.17 31.80 -19.44
N SER A 113 4.33 31.57 -20.46
CA SER A 113 4.53 32.06 -21.83
C SER A 113 3.52 33.14 -22.27
N GLU A 114 3.01 33.95 -21.34
CA GLU A 114 2.30 35.18 -21.70
C GLU A 114 3.02 36.42 -21.11
N PRO A 115 3.26 37.47 -21.94
CA PRO A 115 4.05 38.66 -21.59
C PRO A 115 3.33 39.65 -20.67
#